data_AF-A0A932WN80-F1
#
_entry.id   AF-A0A932WN80-F1
#
_cell.length_a   1.000
_cell.length_b   1.000
_cell.length_c   1.000
_cell.angle_alpha   90.00
_cell.angle_beta   90.00
_cell.angle_gamma   90.00
#
_symmetry.space_group_name_H-M   'P 1'
#
loop_
_entity.id
_entity.type
_entity.pdbx_description
1 polymer ?
#
loop_
_entity_poly.entity_id
_entity_poly.type
_entity_poly.pdbx_seq_one_letter_code
_entity_poly.pdbx_strand_id
1 'polypeptide(L)'
;MNNAISAASSVSPPLNGAARRRLARPQVDGNGTAVRRPSRPSRNGGPEAPSASRLSESSRRARLLGTDGRRRDSLNIDYRQLEIHVDLSAGGERLLCGPLRSELTIDGRPVTPRSEWKSVCWQSDDDGDYLEIQLWLTDSLRIDRQVFLSRRNRFALLADAVVAPGANRVEHRLHLPVAAGTAIDFDAPSRECRVGPARVFPLWMPQDRVLSVAGDCRDSGGALELSYTVAGGGLYLPVLLDWYPRHRRAAVEWRSLTVTEPGRVISPAGAAGHRVRIGKEQFLIFRGLAASHEPRAVLGQHTRCETLIARFDSDGDLDPLITTDVE
;
A
#
# COMPACT_ATOMS: atom_id res chain seq x y z
N MET A 1 41.83 34.56 46.83
CA MET A 1 40.55 34.34 47.55
C MET A 1 39.92 33.10 46.91
N ASN A 2 40.41 31.89 47.18
CA ASN A 2 40.22 31.00 48.35
C ASN A 2 38.77 30.64 48.69
N ASN A 3 38.58 29.31 48.78
CA ASN A 3 37.50 28.50 49.37
C ASN A 3 36.31 28.12 48.46
N ALA A 4 35.81 26.89 48.44
CA ALA A 4 36.24 25.63 49.06
C ALA A 4 35.49 24.44 48.41
N ILE A 5 36.13 23.28 48.47
CA ILE A 5 35.64 21.92 48.21
C ILE A 5 34.67 21.49 49.32
N SER A 6 33.66 20.68 48.99
CA SER A 6 33.17 19.66 49.93
C SER A 6 32.58 18.45 49.20
N ALA A 7 33.20 17.31 49.41
CA ALA A 7 32.67 15.97 49.17
C ALA A 7 32.28 15.38 50.52
N ALA A 8 31.21 14.59 50.57
CA ALA A 8 30.97 13.64 51.65
C ALA A 8 30.15 12.44 51.18
N SER A 9 30.81 11.29 51.31
CA SER A 9 30.38 9.90 51.26
C SER A 9 29.22 9.61 52.24
N SER A 10 28.22 8.81 51.86
CA SER A 10 28.07 7.35 52.09
C SER A 10 27.07 7.03 53.20
N VAL A 11 26.23 6.00 52.97
CA VAL A 11 25.86 4.88 53.88
C VAL A 11 24.52 4.27 53.44
N SER A 12 24.57 3.03 52.92
CA SER A 12 23.51 2.00 52.99
C SER A 12 23.80 1.11 54.23
N PRO A 13 22.99 0.09 54.66
CA PRO A 13 21.66 -0.42 54.27
C PRO A 13 20.76 -0.66 55.55
N PRO A 14 19.74 -1.56 55.65
CA PRO A 14 19.81 -3.02 55.40
C PRO A 14 18.62 -3.65 54.63
N LEU A 15 18.88 -4.92 54.28
CA LEU A 15 18.06 -5.95 53.66
C LEU A 15 16.83 -6.38 54.47
N ASN A 16 15.74 -6.72 53.78
CA ASN A 16 14.74 -7.77 54.07
C ASN A 16 13.67 -7.72 52.97
N GLY A 17 13.08 -8.78 52.44
CA GLY A 17 13.15 -10.22 52.64
C GLY A 17 12.33 -10.86 51.52
N ALA A 18 12.69 -12.08 51.15
CA ALA A 18 12.27 -12.76 49.94
C ALA A 18 10.80 -13.22 49.92
N ALA A 19 10.15 -13.13 48.75
CA ALA A 19 9.01 -13.98 48.38
C ALA A 19 9.33 -14.71 47.07
N ARG A 20 9.87 -15.92 47.21
CA ARG A 20 10.14 -16.86 46.11
C ARG A 20 8.84 -17.25 45.41
N ARG A 21 8.58 -16.75 44.20
CA ARG A 21 7.64 -17.40 43.28
C ARG A 21 8.34 -18.61 42.67
N ARG A 22 7.78 -19.80 42.96
CA ARG A 22 8.22 -21.10 42.44
C ARG A 22 8.25 -21.07 40.91
N LEU A 23 9.45 -21.21 40.35
CA LEU A 23 9.63 -21.69 38.98
C LEU A 23 9.07 -23.11 38.92
N ALA A 24 7.97 -23.28 38.19
CA ALA A 24 7.47 -24.60 37.86
C ALA A 24 8.52 -25.31 36.99
N ARG A 25 9.04 -26.43 37.48
CA ARG A 25 9.89 -27.32 36.69
C ARG A 25 9.07 -27.91 35.55
N PRO A 26 9.61 -28.05 34.32
CA PRO A 26 8.99 -28.89 33.32
C PRO A 26 9.01 -30.33 33.82
N GLN A 27 7.84 -30.96 33.89
CA GLN A 27 7.73 -32.39 34.08
C GLN A 27 7.96 -33.04 32.71
N VAL A 28 9.10 -33.71 32.56
CA VAL A 28 9.40 -34.56 31.40
C VAL A 28 8.80 -35.92 31.69
N ASP A 29 7.64 -36.18 31.12
CA ASP A 29 7.11 -37.54 31.03
C ASP A 29 7.58 -38.12 29.69
N GLY A 30 8.31 -39.22 29.78
CA GLY A 30 8.74 -40.00 28.62
C GLY A 30 7.54 -40.54 27.84
N ASN A 31 7.74 -40.64 26.52
CA ASN A 31 6.81 -41.03 25.45
C ASN A 31 5.92 -39.91 24.91
N GLY A 32 6.39 -39.33 23.80
CA GLY A 32 5.65 -38.39 22.98
C GLY A 32 4.42 -39.01 22.34
N THR A 33 3.26 -38.45 22.65
CA THR A 33 2.14 -38.18 21.73
C THR A 33 1.07 -37.41 22.49
N ALA A 34 0.82 -36.16 22.12
CA ALA A 34 -0.22 -35.34 22.75
C ALA A 34 -1.61 -35.78 22.25
N VAL A 35 -2.44 -36.31 23.15
CA VAL A 35 -3.84 -36.66 22.89
C VAL A 35 -4.67 -35.38 22.79
N ARG A 36 -5.15 -35.06 21.58
CA ARG A 36 -6.12 -33.97 21.31
C ARG A 36 -7.48 -34.30 21.94
N ARG A 37 -7.96 -33.44 22.85
CA ARG A 37 -9.37 -33.46 23.28
C ARG A 37 -10.28 -32.98 22.15
N PRO A 38 -11.43 -33.65 21.87
CA PRO A 38 -12.36 -33.20 20.85
C PRO A 38 -13.10 -31.92 21.31
N SER A 39 -13.06 -30.88 20.48
CA SER A 39 -13.79 -29.63 20.68
C SER A 39 -15.29 -29.84 20.41
N ARG A 40 -16.12 -29.43 21.37
CA ARG A 40 -17.59 -29.39 21.21
C ARG A 40 -17.97 -28.38 20.11
N PRO A 41 -18.92 -28.70 19.21
CA PRO A 41 -19.35 -27.78 18.19
C PRO A 41 -20.22 -26.67 18.80
N SER A 42 -19.83 -25.42 18.55
CA SER A 42 -20.58 -24.22 18.91
C SER A 42 -21.73 -24.03 17.90
N ARG A 43 -22.97 -24.26 18.35
CA ARG A 43 -24.19 -23.82 17.66
C ARG A 43 -24.34 -22.30 17.82
N ASN A 44 -24.06 -21.55 16.75
CA ASN A 44 -24.62 -20.21 16.54
C ASN A 44 -24.63 -19.91 15.03
N GLY A 45 -25.75 -20.26 14.38
CA GLY A 45 -26.01 -19.98 12.96
C GLY A 45 -26.50 -18.55 12.74
N GLY A 46 -25.59 -17.58 12.86
CA GLY A 46 -25.71 -16.35 12.09
C GLY A 46 -25.15 -16.57 10.68
N PRO A 47 -25.49 -15.73 9.67
CA PRO A 47 -24.87 -15.83 8.36
C PRO A 47 -23.36 -15.73 8.53
N GLU A 48 -22.65 -16.80 8.18
CA GLU A 48 -21.20 -16.90 8.25
C GLU A 48 -20.64 -15.80 7.35
N ALA A 49 -19.97 -14.81 7.95
CA ALA A 49 -19.31 -13.77 7.18
C ALA A 49 -18.33 -14.47 6.22
N PRO A 50 -18.38 -14.18 4.90
CA PRO A 50 -17.59 -14.93 3.94
C PRO A 50 -16.12 -14.86 4.34
N SER A 51 -15.53 -16.03 4.56
CA SER A 51 -14.31 -16.19 5.38
C SER A 51 -13.02 -15.91 4.62
N ALA A 52 -13.04 -15.94 3.29
CA ALA A 52 -11.85 -15.83 2.45
C ALA A 52 -11.90 -14.67 1.45
N SER A 53 -10.71 -14.19 1.10
CA SER A 53 -10.48 -13.36 -0.08
C SER A 53 -10.82 -14.13 -1.34
N ARG A 54 -11.36 -13.45 -2.35
CA ARG A 54 -11.87 -14.13 -3.54
C ARG A 54 -11.83 -13.23 -4.76
N LEU A 55 -11.33 -13.77 -5.85
CA LEU A 55 -11.56 -13.30 -7.20
C LEU A 55 -12.66 -14.15 -7.87
N SER A 56 -13.56 -13.50 -8.60
CA SER A 56 -14.46 -14.15 -9.54
C SER A 56 -14.34 -13.46 -10.89
N GLU A 57 -13.65 -14.10 -11.82
CA GLU A 57 -13.47 -13.58 -13.18
C GLU A 57 -14.79 -13.50 -13.95
N SER A 58 -15.66 -14.51 -13.79
CA SER A 58 -16.97 -14.55 -14.45
C SER A 58 -17.90 -13.42 -14.01
N SER A 59 -17.85 -13.04 -12.73
CA SER A 59 -18.61 -11.90 -12.21
C SER A 59 -17.79 -10.61 -12.16
N ARG A 60 -16.54 -10.63 -12.64
CA ARG A 60 -15.55 -9.53 -12.58
C ARG A 60 -15.58 -8.75 -11.27
N ARG A 61 -15.45 -9.50 -10.18
CA ARG A 61 -15.45 -8.96 -8.81
C ARG A 61 -14.32 -9.58 -8.01
N ALA A 62 -13.68 -8.75 -7.20
CA ALA A 62 -12.72 -9.18 -6.21
C ALA A 62 -13.11 -8.68 -4.82
N ARG A 63 -12.86 -9.50 -3.82
CA ARG A 63 -12.96 -9.16 -2.41
C ARG A 63 -11.63 -9.46 -1.75
N LEU A 64 -10.97 -8.40 -1.32
CA LEU A 64 -9.73 -8.43 -0.57
C LEU A 64 -10.08 -8.21 0.91
N LEU A 65 -9.37 -8.90 1.80
CA LEU A 65 -9.59 -8.90 3.24
C LEU A 65 -8.28 -8.61 3.99
N GLY A 66 -8.32 -7.62 4.87
CA GLY A 66 -7.28 -7.37 5.85
C GLY A 66 -7.46 -8.25 7.09
N THR A 67 -6.92 -7.77 8.22
CA THR A 67 -6.83 -8.56 9.46
C THR A 67 -8.19 -9.04 9.97
N ASP A 68 -8.22 -10.26 10.48
CA ASP A 68 -9.41 -10.87 11.09
C ASP A 68 -9.95 -10.10 12.30
N GLY A 69 -11.27 -10.18 12.52
CA GLY A 69 -11.95 -9.61 13.67
C GLY A 69 -13.34 -9.06 13.35
N ARG A 70 -14.04 -8.51 14.36
CA ARG A 70 -15.38 -7.91 14.21
C ARG A 70 -15.42 -6.66 13.33
N ARG A 71 -14.29 -5.98 13.15
CA ARG A 71 -14.08 -4.81 12.29
C ARG A 71 -13.02 -5.15 11.25
N ARG A 72 -13.30 -6.18 10.44
CA ARG A 72 -12.38 -6.65 9.39
C ARG A 72 -12.23 -5.57 8.34
N ASP A 73 -10.99 -5.26 7.98
CA ASP A 73 -10.71 -4.37 6.85
C ASP A 73 -11.04 -5.12 5.55
N SER A 74 -11.68 -4.46 4.60
CA SER A 74 -12.05 -5.11 3.34
C SER A 74 -12.04 -4.12 2.20
N LEU A 75 -11.63 -4.59 1.03
CA LEU A 75 -11.63 -3.83 -0.20
C LEU A 75 -12.34 -4.66 -1.28
N ASN A 76 -13.47 -4.16 -1.75
CA ASN A 76 -14.23 -4.79 -2.82
C ASN A 76 -14.01 -4.01 -4.11
N ILE A 77 -13.73 -4.72 -5.20
CA ILE A 77 -13.54 -4.17 -6.53
C ILE A 77 -14.57 -4.84 -7.45
N ASP A 78 -15.45 -4.04 -8.05
CA ASP A 78 -16.35 -4.48 -9.12
C ASP A 78 -15.88 -3.84 -10.43
N TYR A 79 -15.29 -4.65 -11.30
CA TYR A 79 -14.69 -4.23 -12.57
C TYR A 79 -15.47 -4.81 -13.76
N ARG A 80 -16.78 -5.06 -13.59
CA ARG A 80 -17.66 -5.52 -14.67
C ARG A 80 -17.83 -4.48 -15.78
N GLN A 81 -17.86 -3.20 -15.40
CA GLN A 81 -18.04 -2.06 -16.28
C GLN A 81 -16.73 -1.29 -16.44
N LEU A 82 -16.67 -0.38 -17.43
CA LEU A 82 -15.54 0.54 -17.60
C LEU A 82 -15.29 1.39 -16.34
N GLU A 83 -16.38 1.88 -15.74
CA GLU A 83 -16.35 2.56 -14.46
C GLU A 83 -16.33 1.53 -13.32
N ILE A 84 -15.13 1.29 -12.79
CA ILE A 84 -14.92 0.37 -11.69
C ILE A 84 -15.56 0.93 -10.43
N HIS A 85 -16.19 0.08 -9.63
CA HIS A 85 -16.66 0.47 -8.30
C HIS A 85 -15.74 -0.08 -7.21
N VAL A 86 -15.43 0.77 -6.23
CA VAL A 86 -14.62 0.44 -5.07
C VAL A 86 -15.42 0.62 -3.79
N ASP A 87 -15.25 -0.30 -2.84
CA ASP A 87 -15.73 -0.17 -1.45
C ASP A 87 -14.60 -0.59 -0.51
N LEU A 88 -13.93 0.41 0.08
CA LEU A 88 -12.91 0.24 1.11
C LEU A 88 -13.51 0.52 2.47
N SER A 89 -13.54 -0.49 3.32
CA SER A 89 -13.84 -0.36 4.74
C SER A 89 -12.60 -0.69 5.58
N ALA A 90 -12.24 0.20 6.49
CA ALA A 90 -11.04 0.11 7.31
C ALA A 90 -11.29 0.68 8.72
N GLY A 91 -10.82 -0.02 9.76
CA GLY A 91 -11.03 0.42 11.15
C GLY A 91 -12.50 0.38 11.61
N GLY A 92 -13.39 -0.26 10.83
CA GLY A 92 -14.83 -0.25 11.03
C GLY A 92 -15.55 0.97 10.45
N GLU A 93 -14.85 1.78 9.65
CA GLU A 93 -15.41 2.91 8.90
C GLU A 93 -15.28 2.64 7.41
N ARG A 94 -16.22 3.16 6.61
CA ARG A 94 -16.13 3.10 5.15
C ARG A 94 -15.38 4.33 4.67
N LEU A 95 -14.24 4.13 4.02
CA LEU A 95 -13.35 5.21 3.60
C LEU A 95 -13.61 5.61 2.15
N LEU A 96 -13.70 4.62 1.26
CA LEU A 96 -13.97 4.81 -0.15
C LEU A 96 -15.24 4.06 -0.53
N CYS A 97 -16.11 4.67 -1.33
CA CYS A 97 -17.34 4.04 -1.79
C CYS A 97 -17.86 4.71 -3.04
N GLY A 98 -17.88 3.97 -4.14
CA GLY A 98 -18.49 4.42 -5.40
C GLY A 98 -17.56 4.23 -6.61
N PRO A 99 -17.75 5.03 -7.67
CA PRO A 99 -17.01 4.88 -8.90
C PRO A 99 -15.57 5.40 -8.81
N LEU A 100 -14.62 4.56 -9.18
CA LEU A 100 -13.20 4.86 -9.33
C LEU A 100 -12.89 5.15 -10.81
N ARG A 101 -12.75 6.43 -11.15
CA ARG A 101 -12.65 6.91 -12.54
C ARG A 101 -11.23 7.29 -12.92
N SER A 102 -10.83 6.89 -14.12
CA SER A 102 -9.58 7.33 -14.76
C SER A 102 -9.91 8.05 -16.06
N GLU A 103 -9.36 9.25 -16.20
CA GLU A 103 -9.41 10.04 -17.44
C GLU A 103 -7.98 10.17 -17.97
N LEU A 104 -7.81 9.96 -19.26
CA LEU A 104 -6.50 10.00 -19.90
C LEU A 104 -6.53 10.94 -21.10
N THR A 105 -5.52 11.79 -21.19
CA THR A 105 -5.24 12.62 -22.36
C THR A 105 -3.81 12.32 -22.83
N ILE A 106 -3.67 11.95 -24.10
CA ILE A 106 -2.39 11.63 -24.74
C ILE A 106 -2.10 12.67 -25.82
N ASP A 107 -0.96 13.34 -25.72
CA ASP A 107 -0.54 14.40 -26.65
C ASP A 107 -1.65 15.45 -26.89
N GLY A 108 -2.35 15.84 -25.81
CA GLY A 108 -3.45 16.80 -25.82
C GLY A 108 -4.79 16.28 -26.34
N ARG A 109 -4.91 14.97 -26.62
CA ARG A 109 -6.15 14.34 -27.09
C ARG A 109 -6.74 13.41 -26.01
N PRO A 110 -8.00 13.60 -25.60
CA PRO A 110 -8.67 12.66 -24.71
C PRO A 110 -8.73 11.27 -25.35
N VAL A 111 -8.53 10.23 -24.54
CA VAL A 111 -8.61 8.84 -24.99
C VAL A 111 -9.82 8.17 -24.38
N THR A 112 -10.59 7.47 -25.22
CA THR A 112 -11.75 6.68 -24.79
C THR A 112 -11.40 5.19 -24.80
N PRO A 113 -11.79 4.41 -23.78
CA PRO A 113 -11.58 2.98 -23.75
C PRO A 113 -12.22 2.24 -24.94
N ARG A 114 -11.54 1.19 -25.43
CA ARG A 114 -12.03 0.29 -26.50
C ARG A 114 -12.28 -1.15 -26.05
N SER A 115 -11.84 -1.49 -24.84
CA SER A 115 -11.92 -2.84 -24.30
C SER A 115 -12.58 -2.85 -22.92
N GLU A 116 -12.65 -4.02 -22.30
CA GLU A 116 -13.14 -4.21 -20.95
C GLU A 116 -11.96 -4.46 -20.01
N TRP A 117 -12.15 -4.18 -18.72
CA TRP A 117 -11.18 -4.56 -17.70
C TRP A 117 -11.02 -6.08 -17.63
N LYS A 118 -9.78 -6.56 -17.59
CA LYS A 118 -9.42 -7.96 -17.40
C LYS A 118 -8.53 -8.12 -16.18
N SER A 119 -8.76 -9.15 -15.38
CA SER A 119 -7.80 -9.55 -14.34
C SER A 119 -6.58 -10.15 -15.03
N VAL A 120 -5.39 -9.64 -14.71
CA VAL A 120 -4.11 -10.14 -15.21
C VAL A 120 -3.28 -10.77 -14.08
N CYS A 121 -3.50 -10.34 -12.84
CA CYS A 121 -2.85 -10.96 -11.68
C CYS A 121 -3.77 -11.00 -10.46
N TRP A 122 -3.78 -12.13 -9.76
CA TRP A 122 -4.38 -12.27 -8.43
C TRP A 122 -3.45 -13.06 -7.52
N GLN A 123 -3.11 -12.49 -6.37
CA GLN A 123 -2.33 -13.15 -5.33
C GLN A 123 -3.02 -12.94 -3.98
N SER A 124 -2.98 -13.94 -3.10
CA SER A 124 -3.58 -13.89 -1.78
C SER A 124 -2.81 -14.81 -0.86
N ASP A 125 -2.06 -14.24 0.08
CA ASP A 125 -1.22 -14.96 1.02
C ASP A 125 -1.24 -14.32 2.42
N ASP A 126 -0.23 -14.63 3.23
CA ASP A 126 -0.09 -14.16 4.60
C ASP A 126 0.24 -12.65 4.69
N ASP A 127 0.77 -12.03 3.62
CA ASP A 127 1.18 -10.63 3.58
C ASP A 127 0.05 -9.72 3.11
N GLY A 128 -0.79 -10.20 2.19
CA GLY A 128 -1.95 -9.47 1.74
C GLY A 128 -2.71 -10.13 0.60
N ASP A 129 -3.64 -9.36 0.06
CA ASP A 129 -4.30 -9.67 -1.20
C ASP A 129 -3.90 -8.63 -2.24
N TYR A 130 -3.65 -9.10 -3.46
CA TYR A 130 -3.27 -8.31 -4.60
C TYR A 130 -4.16 -8.65 -5.79
N LEU A 131 -4.64 -7.60 -6.46
CA LEU A 131 -5.33 -7.68 -7.73
C LEU A 131 -4.66 -6.70 -8.69
N GLU A 132 -4.36 -7.17 -9.89
CA GLU A 132 -4.04 -6.33 -11.03
C GLU A 132 -5.08 -6.55 -12.13
N ILE A 133 -5.68 -5.45 -12.57
CA ILE A 133 -6.62 -5.44 -13.70
C ILE A 133 -6.11 -4.50 -14.79
N GLN A 134 -6.30 -4.88 -16.04
CA GLN A 134 -5.80 -4.17 -17.20
C GLN A 134 -6.94 -3.71 -18.12
N LEU A 135 -6.80 -2.51 -18.66
CA LEU A 135 -7.69 -1.93 -19.67
C LEU A 135 -6.87 -1.43 -20.87
N TRP A 136 -7.13 -1.99 -22.04
CA TRP A 136 -6.59 -1.48 -23.30
C TRP A 136 -7.47 -0.35 -23.84
N LEU A 137 -6.86 0.80 -24.09
CA LEU A 137 -7.50 1.96 -24.70
C LEU A 137 -7.31 1.97 -26.23
N THR A 138 -6.17 1.45 -26.70
CA THR A 138 -5.85 1.12 -28.10
C THR A 138 -5.06 -0.18 -28.13
N ASP A 139 -4.48 -0.56 -29.28
CA ASP A 139 -3.66 -1.78 -29.39
C ASP A 139 -2.29 -1.65 -28.67
N SER A 140 -1.85 -0.44 -28.34
CA SER A 140 -0.55 -0.17 -27.69
C SER A 140 -0.68 0.62 -26.38
N LEU A 141 -1.82 1.26 -26.15
CA LEU A 141 -2.08 2.07 -24.97
C LEU A 141 -2.92 1.31 -23.95
N ARG A 142 -2.43 1.18 -22.72
CA ARG A 142 -3.15 0.54 -21.62
C ARG A 142 -3.03 1.25 -20.29
N ILE A 143 -3.95 0.93 -19.40
CA ILE A 143 -3.91 1.21 -17.96
C ILE A 143 -3.89 -0.13 -17.23
N ASP A 144 -2.85 -0.34 -16.42
CA ASP A 144 -2.78 -1.42 -15.45
C ASP A 144 -3.10 -0.84 -14.06
N ARG A 145 -4.15 -1.33 -13.42
CA ARG A 145 -4.57 -0.89 -12.08
C ARG A 145 -4.20 -1.94 -11.05
N GLN A 146 -3.36 -1.53 -10.11
CA GLN A 146 -2.92 -2.33 -8.98
C GLN A 146 -3.76 -2.00 -7.75
N VAL A 147 -4.20 -3.05 -7.06
CA VAL A 147 -4.92 -2.98 -5.81
C VAL A 147 -4.28 -3.95 -4.84
N PHE A 148 -3.69 -3.44 -3.76
CA PHE A 148 -3.14 -4.26 -2.69
C PHE A 148 -3.82 -3.91 -1.37
N LEU A 149 -4.17 -4.93 -0.58
CA LEU A 149 -4.63 -4.77 0.80
C LEU A 149 -3.76 -5.63 1.71
N SER A 150 -3.00 -4.98 2.59
CA SER A 150 -2.14 -5.72 3.52
C SER A 150 -2.96 -6.48 4.56
N ARG A 151 -2.58 -7.73 4.81
CA ARG A 151 -3.19 -8.58 5.83
C ARG A 151 -2.93 -8.06 7.24
N ARG A 152 -1.71 -7.57 7.50
CA ARG A 152 -1.22 -7.26 8.86
C ARG A 152 -0.89 -5.79 9.08
N ASN A 153 -0.47 -5.07 8.03
CA ASN A 153 0.06 -3.72 8.17
C ASN A 153 -1.02 -2.62 8.10
N ARG A 154 -2.29 -2.97 7.84
CA ARG A 154 -3.44 -2.04 7.80
C ARG A 154 -3.22 -0.85 6.89
N PHE A 155 -2.80 -1.16 5.67
CA PHE A 155 -2.77 -0.20 4.57
C PHE A 155 -3.31 -0.83 3.28
N ALA A 156 -3.75 0.02 2.37
CA ALA A 156 -4.04 -0.33 1.00
C ALA A 156 -3.13 0.47 0.06
N LEU A 157 -2.75 -0.15 -1.06
CA LEU A 157 -2.15 0.55 -2.19
C LEU A 157 -3.13 0.50 -3.36
N LEU A 158 -3.39 1.65 -3.96
CA LEU A 158 -4.09 1.80 -5.23
C LEU A 158 -3.14 2.50 -6.19
N ALA A 159 -2.93 1.94 -7.38
CA ALA A 159 -2.08 2.58 -8.36
C ALA A 159 -2.61 2.37 -9.77
N ASP A 160 -2.51 3.40 -10.59
CA ASP A 160 -2.63 3.28 -12.04
C ASP A 160 -1.23 3.37 -12.65
N ALA A 161 -0.89 2.39 -13.49
CA ALA A 161 0.25 2.38 -14.38
C ALA A 161 -0.25 2.58 -15.82
N VAL A 162 0.15 3.66 -16.47
CA VAL A 162 -0.19 3.93 -17.87
C VAL A 162 1.02 3.58 -18.73
N VAL A 163 0.80 2.77 -19.76
CA VAL A 163 1.79 2.41 -20.77
C VAL A 163 1.27 2.89 -22.12
N ALA A 164 1.96 3.88 -22.69
CA ALA A 164 1.59 4.63 -23.89
C ALA A 164 2.78 4.78 -24.85
N PRO A 165 3.29 3.70 -25.46
CA PRO A 165 4.52 3.75 -26.25
C PRO A 165 4.43 4.79 -27.37
N GLY A 166 5.47 5.62 -27.49
CA GLY A 166 5.56 6.68 -28.50
C GLY A 166 4.83 7.98 -28.15
N ALA A 167 4.06 8.06 -27.05
CA ALA A 167 3.47 9.31 -26.61
C ALA A 167 4.54 10.28 -26.09
N ASN A 168 4.37 11.57 -26.38
CA ASN A 168 5.26 12.62 -25.89
C ASN A 168 4.79 13.18 -24.54
N ARG A 169 3.48 13.15 -24.30
CA ARG A 169 2.86 13.62 -23.06
C ARG A 169 1.69 12.72 -22.66
N VAL A 170 1.69 12.33 -21.40
CA VAL A 170 0.58 11.62 -20.75
C VAL A 170 0.04 12.50 -19.63
N GLU A 171 -1.27 12.76 -19.68
CA GLU A 171 -2.02 13.41 -18.62
C GLU A 171 -3.04 12.42 -18.08
N HIS A 172 -3.02 12.21 -16.78
CA HIS A 172 -3.91 11.29 -16.11
C HIS A 172 -4.63 11.98 -14.95
N ARG A 173 -5.94 11.73 -14.83
CA ARG A 173 -6.76 12.13 -13.69
C ARG A 173 -7.44 10.92 -13.10
N LEU A 174 -7.22 10.68 -11.82
CA LEU A 174 -7.84 9.61 -11.04
C LEU A 174 -8.77 10.22 -10.00
N HIS A 175 -10.02 9.76 -9.94
CA HIS A 175 -10.99 10.16 -8.93
C HIS A 175 -11.22 9.01 -7.96
N LEU A 176 -10.70 9.14 -6.74
CA LEU A 176 -10.96 8.21 -5.64
C LEU A 176 -12.26 8.62 -4.92
N PRO A 177 -13.30 7.78 -4.92
CA PRO A 177 -14.61 8.15 -4.38
C PRO A 177 -14.58 8.06 -2.86
N VAL A 178 -14.56 9.20 -2.16
CA VAL A 178 -14.59 9.22 -0.70
C VAL A 178 -16.00 8.94 -0.22
N ALA A 179 -16.13 8.05 0.77
CA ALA A 179 -17.44 7.65 1.27
C ALA A 179 -18.21 8.84 1.86
N ALA A 180 -19.53 8.87 1.64
CA ALA A 180 -20.38 9.94 2.14
C ALA A 180 -20.25 10.10 3.67
N GLY A 181 -20.06 11.34 4.12
CA GLY A 181 -19.87 11.67 5.54
C GLY A 181 -18.43 11.54 6.04
N THR A 182 -17.50 11.05 5.22
CA THR A 182 -16.07 11.00 5.54
C THR A 182 -15.40 12.31 5.13
N ALA A 183 -14.72 12.96 6.07
CA ALA A 183 -14.00 14.22 5.82
C ALA A 183 -12.66 13.97 5.10
N ILE A 184 -12.25 14.94 4.29
CA ILE A 184 -10.92 15.01 3.67
C ILE A 184 -10.16 16.18 4.30
N ASP A 185 -9.11 15.88 5.07
CA ASP A 185 -8.29 16.90 5.73
C ASP A 185 -6.89 16.92 5.13
N PHE A 186 -6.56 17.99 4.39
CA PHE A 186 -5.21 18.14 3.83
C PHE A 186 -4.22 18.67 4.86
N ASP A 187 -3.03 18.09 4.85
CA ASP A 187 -1.89 18.67 5.56
C ASP A 187 -1.38 19.90 4.79
N ALA A 188 -1.07 20.97 5.54
CA ALA A 188 -0.63 22.24 4.96
C ALA A 188 0.83 22.21 4.49
N PRO A 189 1.81 21.72 5.27
CA PRO A 189 3.20 21.68 4.82
C PRO A 189 3.49 20.56 3.81
N SER A 190 2.82 19.42 3.90
CA SER A 190 3.02 18.26 3.02
C SER A 190 1.85 18.00 2.06
N ARG A 191 2.03 17.08 1.11
CA ARG A 191 0.97 16.60 0.21
C ARG A 191 0.17 15.43 0.77
N GLU A 192 0.27 15.15 2.06
CA GLU A 192 -0.58 14.18 2.74
C GLU A 192 -2.01 14.74 2.88
N CYS A 193 -3.01 13.86 2.85
CA CYS A 193 -4.32 14.16 3.41
C CYS A 193 -4.82 13.02 4.30
N ARG A 194 -5.88 13.27 5.05
CA ARG A 194 -6.61 12.25 5.80
C ARG A 194 -7.98 12.02 5.19
N VAL A 195 -8.39 10.76 5.15
CA VAL A 195 -9.73 10.32 4.78
C VAL A 195 -10.22 9.43 5.92
N GLY A 196 -11.03 10.01 6.82
CA GLY A 196 -11.42 9.36 8.07
C GLY A 196 -10.19 8.97 8.92
N PRO A 197 -10.05 7.70 9.38
CA PRO A 197 -8.89 7.24 10.13
C PRO A 197 -7.62 7.04 9.28
N ALA A 198 -7.72 7.03 7.95
CA ALA A 198 -6.58 6.76 7.09
C ALA A 198 -5.81 8.04 6.75
N ARG A 199 -4.49 7.91 6.72
CA ARG A 199 -3.55 8.84 6.10
C ARG A 199 -3.35 8.43 4.65
N VAL A 200 -3.37 9.39 3.73
CA VAL A 200 -3.28 9.15 2.29
C VAL A 200 -2.04 9.84 1.75
N PHE A 201 -1.16 9.06 1.11
CA PHE A 201 0.11 9.51 0.57
C PHE A 201 0.14 9.35 -0.95
N PRO A 202 0.16 10.47 -1.71
CA PRO A 202 0.33 10.43 -3.16
C PRO A 202 1.81 10.24 -3.51
N LEU A 203 2.27 8.99 -3.58
CA LEU A 203 3.70 8.67 -3.60
C LEU A 203 4.43 9.10 -4.89
N TRP A 204 3.70 9.38 -5.98
CA TRP A 204 4.28 9.93 -7.21
C TRP A 204 4.72 11.39 -7.07
N MET A 205 4.23 12.09 -6.04
CA MET A 205 4.55 13.49 -5.79
C MET A 205 5.61 13.63 -4.71
N PRO A 206 6.49 14.63 -4.78
CA PRO A 206 7.33 15.00 -3.65
C PRO A 206 6.48 15.35 -2.43
N GLN A 207 6.94 14.98 -1.24
CA GLN A 207 6.22 15.24 0.00
C GLN A 207 5.97 16.72 0.27
N ASP A 208 7.02 17.55 0.17
CA ASP A 208 6.95 18.95 0.58
C ASP A 208 6.28 19.82 -0.49
N ARG A 209 5.25 20.58 -0.10
CA ARG A 209 4.51 21.44 -1.04
C ARG A 209 5.35 22.55 -1.69
N VAL A 210 6.47 22.90 -1.07
CA VAL A 210 7.43 23.90 -1.62
C VAL A 210 8.12 23.42 -2.89
N LEU A 211 8.18 22.10 -3.12
CA LEU A 211 8.72 21.53 -4.35
C LEU A 211 7.64 21.56 -5.43
N SER A 212 7.95 22.15 -6.58
CA SER A 212 7.04 22.15 -7.74
C SER A 212 6.88 20.74 -8.31
N VAL A 213 5.69 20.43 -8.81
CA VAL A 213 5.33 19.14 -9.40
C VAL A 213 4.23 19.34 -10.44
N ALA A 214 4.27 18.55 -11.50
CA ALA A 214 3.28 18.58 -12.59
C ALA A 214 2.03 17.76 -12.23
N GLY A 215 1.44 18.02 -11.06
CA GLY A 215 0.24 17.32 -10.60
C GLY A 215 -0.33 17.90 -9.33
N ASP A 216 -1.51 17.41 -8.96
CA ASP A 216 -2.25 17.87 -7.79
C ASP A 216 -3.04 16.73 -7.13
N CYS A 217 -3.34 16.92 -5.85
CA CYS A 217 -4.18 16.06 -5.03
C CYS A 217 -5.14 16.98 -4.25
N ARG A 218 -6.43 16.95 -4.61
CA ARG A 218 -7.42 17.90 -4.10
C ARG A 218 -8.77 17.25 -3.85
N ASP A 219 -9.54 17.84 -2.94
CA ASP A 219 -10.97 17.51 -2.81
C ASP A 219 -11.70 18.03 -4.05
N SER A 220 -12.58 17.20 -4.58
CA SER A 220 -13.47 17.50 -5.69
C SER A 220 -14.89 16.99 -5.39
N GLY A 221 -15.50 17.52 -4.33
CA GLY A 221 -16.92 17.32 -4.06
C GLY A 221 -17.23 15.91 -3.56
N GLY A 222 -16.44 15.40 -2.61
CA GLY A 222 -16.60 14.03 -2.09
C GLY A 222 -15.78 12.98 -2.85
N ALA A 223 -14.82 13.42 -3.66
CA ALA A 223 -13.80 12.56 -4.24
C ALA A 223 -12.42 13.20 -4.04
N LEU A 224 -11.41 12.38 -3.84
CA LEU A 224 -10.03 12.82 -3.92
C LEU A 224 -9.60 12.75 -5.39
N GLU A 225 -9.48 13.90 -6.04
CA GLU A 225 -8.98 14.00 -7.41
C GLU A 225 -7.46 14.10 -7.41
N LEU A 226 -6.84 13.19 -8.14
CA LEU A 226 -5.41 13.09 -8.33
C LEU A 226 -5.13 13.37 -9.80
N SER A 227 -4.36 14.41 -10.09
CA SER A 227 -3.99 14.77 -11.46
C SER A 227 -2.48 14.74 -11.62
N TYR A 228 -2.00 14.27 -12.76
CA TYR A 228 -0.57 14.24 -13.06
C TYR A 228 -0.30 14.32 -14.55
N THR A 229 0.74 15.06 -14.92
CA THR A 229 1.24 15.20 -16.27
C THR A 229 2.70 14.78 -16.31
N VAL A 230 3.06 13.92 -17.25
CA VAL A 230 4.44 13.49 -17.44
C VAL A 230 4.84 13.57 -18.92
N ALA A 231 6.12 13.82 -19.15
CA ALA A 231 6.71 13.67 -20.48
C ALA A 231 7.04 12.20 -20.77
N GLY A 232 6.84 11.80 -22.01
CA GLY A 232 7.00 10.42 -22.47
C GLY A 232 5.75 9.58 -22.27
N GLY A 233 5.88 8.29 -22.61
CA GLY A 233 4.78 7.34 -22.74
C GLY A 233 4.54 6.43 -21.55
N GLY A 234 4.92 6.82 -20.34
CA GLY A 234 4.75 5.97 -19.17
C GLY A 234 4.56 6.77 -17.90
N LEU A 235 3.66 6.30 -17.04
CA LEU A 235 3.28 6.96 -15.80
C LEU A 235 2.88 5.92 -14.75
N TYR A 236 3.26 6.13 -13.50
CA TYR A 236 2.86 5.29 -12.37
C TYR A 236 2.43 6.18 -11.19
N LEU A 237 1.21 5.97 -10.68
CA LEU A 237 0.58 6.83 -9.67
C LEU A 237 0.17 6.04 -8.41
N PRO A 238 1.13 5.57 -7.60
CA PRO A 238 0.82 4.86 -6.36
C PRO A 238 0.27 5.78 -5.28
N VAL A 239 -0.92 5.45 -4.77
CA VAL A 239 -1.56 6.06 -3.60
C VAL A 239 -1.55 5.04 -2.47
N LEU A 240 -0.93 5.38 -1.34
CA LEU A 240 -0.97 4.54 -0.15
C LEU A 240 -1.95 5.12 0.88
N LEU A 241 -2.90 4.30 1.34
CA LEU A 241 -3.82 4.62 2.42
C LEU A 241 -3.44 3.81 3.66
N ASP A 242 -2.95 4.45 4.72
CA ASP A 242 -2.51 3.82 5.98
C ASP A 242 -3.46 4.17 7.13
N TRP A 243 -4.02 3.16 7.78
CA TRP A 243 -4.90 3.33 8.96
C TRP A 243 -4.40 2.55 10.18
N TYR A 244 -3.12 2.18 10.20
CA TYR A 244 -2.55 1.50 11.35
C TYR A 244 -2.55 2.44 12.58
N PRO A 245 -3.14 2.04 13.74
CA PRO A 245 -3.34 2.97 14.86
C PRO A 245 -2.06 3.63 15.39
N ARG A 246 -0.92 2.94 15.34
CA ARG A 246 0.39 3.48 15.78
C ARG A 246 0.97 4.49 14.78
N HIS A 247 0.53 4.47 13.54
CA HIS A 247 1.00 5.37 12.49
C HIS A 247 0.24 6.69 12.42
N ARG A 248 -0.90 6.81 13.11
CA ARG A 248 -1.79 7.99 13.07
C ARG A 248 -1.08 9.33 13.30
N ARG A 249 -0.04 9.34 14.13
CA ARG A 249 0.80 10.52 14.43
C ARG A 249 2.29 10.28 14.17
N ALA A 250 2.64 9.17 13.55
CA ALA A 250 4.03 8.85 13.28
C ALA A 250 4.58 9.80 12.21
N ALA A 251 5.83 10.22 12.37
CA ALA A 251 6.54 10.99 11.34
C ALA A 251 6.51 10.22 10.02
N VAL A 252 6.31 10.92 8.91
CA VAL A 252 6.28 10.33 7.57
C VAL A 252 7.32 10.97 6.67
N GLU A 253 7.93 10.15 5.83
CA GLU A 253 8.80 10.59 4.76
C GLU A 253 8.51 9.80 3.48
N TRP A 254 8.26 10.44 2.34
CA TRP A 254 8.23 9.73 1.06
C TRP A 254 8.93 10.49 -0.07
N ARG A 255 9.38 9.72 -1.07
CA ARG A 255 10.06 10.25 -2.25
C ARG A 255 10.00 9.26 -3.42
N SER A 256 10.04 9.80 -4.62
CA SER A 256 10.41 9.04 -5.82
C SER A 256 11.91 8.72 -5.79
N LEU A 257 12.26 7.57 -6.35
CA LEU A 257 13.61 7.02 -6.36
C LEU A 257 14.16 7.01 -7.78
N THR A 258 15.48 7.13 -7.89
CA THR A 258 16.19 6.86 -9.14
C THR A 258 16.13 5.37 -9.43
N VAL A 259 15.67 5.02 -10.62
CA VAL A 259 15.76 3.66 -11.17
C VAL A 259 16.86 3.63 -12.22
N THR A 260 17.66 2.58 -12.21
CA THR A 260 18.70 2.37 -13.21
C THR A 260 18.55 1.03 -13.92
N GLU A 261 19.05 0.96 -15.15
CA GLU A 261 19.19 -0.24 -15.98
C GLU A 261 20.63 -0.23 -16.51
N PRO A 262 21.35 -1.37 -16.43
CA PRO A 262 22.82 -1.47 -16.37
C PRO A 262 23.60 -0.18 -16.06
N GLY A 263 23.35 0.40 -14.89
CA GLY A 263 24.07 1.60 -14.39
C GLY A 263 23.65 2.93 -15.03
N ARG A 264 22.67 2.93 -15.94
CA ARG A 264 22.10 4.14 -16.56
C ARG A 264 20.79 4.48 -15.90
N VAL A 265 20.62 5.74 -15.52
CA VAL A 265 19.33 6.25 -15.05
C VAL A 265 18.31 6.14 -16.19
N ILE A 266 17.17 5.52 -15.92
CA ILE A 266 16.07 5.43 -16.88
C ILE A 266 14.99 6.46 -16.55
N SER A 267 14.22 6.83 -17.58
CA SER A 267 13.09 7.73 -17.42
C SER A 267 12.01 7.10 -16.53
N PRO A 268 11.25 7.89 -15.75
CA PRO A 268 10.02 7.45 -15.09
C PRO A 268 9.01 6.79 -16.03
N ALA A 269 9.09 7.05 -17.34
CA ALA A 269 8.27 6.38 -18.35
C ALA A 269 8.69 4.91 -18.62
N GLY A 270 9.92 4.53 -18.26
CA GLY A 270 10.42 3.15 -18.38
C GLY A 270 10.19 2.33 -17.11
N ALA A 271 10.38 2.95 -15.93
CA ALA A 271 10.02 2.38 -14.64
C ALA A 271 9.97 3.47 -13.57
N ALA A 272 9.21 3.22 -12.50
CA ALA A 272 9.08 4.12 -11.36
C ALA A 272 9.31 3.37 -10.05
N GLY A 273 10.01 4.01 -9.13
CA GLY A 273 10.27 3.52 -7.78
C GLY A 273 9.94 4.58 -6.75
N HIS A 274 9.32 4.19 -5.65
CA HIS A 274 8.91 5.08 -4.57
C HIS A 274 9.24 4.46 -3.21
N ARG A 275 9.68 5.28 -2.28
CA ARG A 275 9.87 4.91 -0.88
C ARG A 275 8.92 5.70 -0.01
N VAL A 276 8.30 5.03 0.96
CA VAL A 276 7.57 5.68 2.04
C VAL A 276 7.98 5.10 3.38
N ARG A 277 8.28 5.96 4.34
CA ARG A 277 8.65 5.61 5.71
C ARG A 277 7.63 6.22 6.66
N ILE A 278 6.99 5.40 7.49
CA ILE A 278 5.98 5.81 8.46
C ILE A 278 6.43 5.34 9.84
N GLY A 279 6.95 6.26 10.63
CA GLY A 279 7.61 5.93 11.89
C GLY A 279 8.81 5.03 11.66
N LYS A 280 8.71 3.76 12.10
CA LYS A 280 9.74 2.73 11.95
C LYS A 280 9.52 1.81 10.76
N GLU A 281 8.33 1.80 10.18
CA GLU A 281 8.03 0.99 9.00
C GLU A 281 8.49 1.73 7.75
N GLN A 282 9.03 1.01 6.78
CA GLN A 282 9.41 1.56 5.49
C GLN A 282 9.03 0.58 4.38
N PHE A 283 8.51 1.13 3.28
CA PHE A 283 8.07 0.37 2.12
C PHE A 283 8.78 0.86 0.86
N LEU A 284 9.06 -0.09 -0.03
CA LEU A 284 9.48 0.13 -1.41
C LEU A 284 8.32 -0.29 -2.33
N ILE A 285 7.95 0.60 -3.24
CA ILE A 285 6.97 0.33 -4.28
C ILE A 285 7.67 0.58 -5.62
N PHE A 286 7.68 -0.42 -6.49
CA PHE A 286 8.33 -0.36 -7.79
C PHE A 286 7.42 -0.94 -8.87
N ARG A 287 7.40 -0.28 -10.04
CA ARG A 287 6.73 -0.73 -11.24
C ARG A 287 7.60 -0.50 -12.48
N GLY A 288 7.84 -1.55 -13.25
CA GLY A 288 8.30 -1.47 -14.63
C GLY A 288 7.15 -1.07 -15.56
N LEU A 289 7.43 -0.19 -16.52
CA LEU A 289 6.45 0.33 -17.48
C LEU A 289 6.84 0.04 -18.94
N ALA A 290 8.12 -0.22 -19.18
CA ALA A 290 8.64 -0.72 -20.44
C ALA A 290 9.25 -2.11 -20.23
N ALA A 291 9.04 -2.99 -21.20
CA ALA A 291 9.72 -4.27 -21.28
C ALA A 291 11.24 -4.06 -21.24
N SER A 292 11.93 -4.91 -20.49
CA SER A 292 13.39 -4.92 -20.41
C SER A 292 13.87 -6.36 -20.26
N HIS A 293 14.95 -6.69 -20.96
CA HIS A 293 15.66 -7.95 -20.75
C HIS A 293 16.71 -7.85 -19.64
N GLU A 294 17.06 -6.62 -19.25
CA GLU A 294 18.05 -6.33 -18.22
C GLU A 294 17.37 -6.08 -16.86
N PRO A 295 17.95 -6.56 -15.75
CA PRO A 295 17.50 -6.19 -14.42
C PRO A 295 17.58 -4.68 -14.20
N ARG A 296 16.61 -4.16 -13.44
CA ARG A 296 16.63 -2.78 -12.96
C ARG A 296 17.10 -2.74 -11.51
N ALA A 297 17.74 -1.63 -11.13
CA ALA A 297 18.14 -1.37 -9.77
C ALA A 297 17.43 -0.14 -9.21
N VAL A 298 16.87 -0.26 -8.00
CA VAL A 298 16.18 0.79 -7.26
C VAL A 298 16.52 0.67 -5.78
N LEU A 299 17.08 1.73 -5.19
CA LEU A 299 17.51 1.75 -3.78
C LEU A 299 18.38 0.54 -3.38
N GLY A 300 19.32 0.14 -4.26
CA GLY A 300 20.20 -1.01 -4.03
C GLY A 300 19.57 -2.38 -4.34
N GLN A 301 18.25 -2.46 -4.49
CA GLN A 301 17.56 -3.68 -4.90
C GLN A 301 17.70 -3.90 -6.40
N HIS A 302 18.26 -5.04 -6.80
CA HIS A 302 18.26 -5.51 -8.18
C HIS A 302 17.04 -6.41 -8.41
N THR A 303 16.24 -6.11 -9.43
CA THR A 303 15.00 -6.85 -9.71
C THR A 303 14.76 -7.01 -11.21
N ARG A 304 14.17 -8.16 -11.58
CA ARG A 304 13.59 -8.41 -12.90
C ARG A 304 12.06 -8.37 -12.86
N CYS A 305 11.47 -8.16 -11.69
CA CYS A 305 10.03 -8.12 -11.53
C CYS A 305 9.44 -6.93 -12.29
N GLU A 306 8.23 -7.08 -12.81
CA GLU A 306 7.43 -5.96 -13.28
C GLU A 306 6.92 -5.15 -12.07
N THR A 307 6.44 -5.81 -11.02
CA THR A 307 5.98 -5.17 -9.78
C THR A 307 6.77 -5.68 -8.60
N LEU A 308 7.17 -4.78 -7.71
CA LEU A 308 7.69 -5.11 -6.38
C LEU A 308 7.05 -4.17 -5.35
N ILE A 309 6.29 -4.74 -4.41
CA ILE A 309 5.86 -4.07 -3.19
C ILE A 309 6.54 -4.78 -2.05
N ALA A 310 7.37 -4.09 -1.29
CA ALA A 310 8.19 -4.70 -0.25
C ALA A 310 8.27 -3.81 0.98
N ARG A 311 8.55 -4.43 2.12
CA ARG A 311 8.85 -3.77 3.38
C ARG A 311 10.35 -3.90 3.66
N PHE A 312 10.94 -2.90 4.29
CA PHE A 312 12.27 -3.03 4.87
C PHE A 312 12.17 -3.63 6.28
N ASP A 313 12.97 -4.65 6.56
CA ASP A 313 13.14 -5.15 7.92
C ASP A 313 14.05 -4.25 8.77
N SER A 314 14.36 -4.70 9.99
CA SER A 314 15.23 -3.96 10.91
C SER A 314 16.69 -3.88 10.48
N ASP A 315 17.14 -4.80 9.63
CA ASP A 315 18.51 -4.87 9.13
C ASP A 315 18.67 -4.08 7.81
N GLY A 316 17.54 -3.66 7.22
CA GLY A 316 17.48 -2.89 5.98
C GLY A 316 17.36 -3.77 4.75
N ASP A 317 17.11 -5.06 4.93
CA ASP A 317 16.81 -5.99 3.85
C ASP A 317 15.35 -5.87 3.43
N LEU A 318 15.07 -6.23 2.17
CA LEU A 318 13.72 -6.20 1.63
C LEU A 318 13.02 -7.52 1.86
N ASP A 319 11.85 -7.43 2.49
CA ASP A 319 10.86 -8.48 2.68
C ASP A 319 9.72 -8.24 1.66
N PRO A 320 9.69 -8.96 0.53
CA PRO A 320 8.70 -8.73 -0.52
C PRO A 320 7.30 -9.10 -0.01
N LEU A 321 6.36 -8.16 -0.17
CA LEU A 321 4.94 -8.41 0.07
C LEU A 321 4.24 -8.87 -1.21
N ILE A 322 4.67 -8.36 -2.37
CA ILE A 322 4.21 -8.76 -3.71
C ILE A 322 5.37 -8.66 -4.69
N THR A 323 5.46 -9.68 -5.53
CA THR A 323 6.28 -9.68 -6.75
C THR A 323 5.46 -10.18 -7.93
N THR A 324 5.56 -9.51 -9.07
CA THR A 324 5.05 -10.02 -10.35
C THR A 324 6.17 -10.04 -11.36
N ASP A 325 6.23 -11.08 -12.19
CA ASP A 325 7.20 -11.17 -13.28
C ASP A 325 6.70 -10.39 -14.51
N VAL A 326 7.63 -10.10 -15.42
CA VAL A 326 7.32 -9.50 -16.73
C VAL A 326 6.65 -10.58 -17.58
N GLU A 327 5.46 -10.30 -18.12
CA GLU A 327 4.77 -11.16 -19.11
C GLU A 327 5.52 -11.25 -20.46
#